data_AF-A0A562QU36-F1
#
_entry.id   AF-A0A562QU36-F1
#
_cell.length_a   1.000
_cell.length_b   1.000
_cell.length_c   1.000
_cell.angle_alpha   90.00
_cell.angle_beta   90.00
_cell.angle_gamma   90.00
#
_symmetry.space_group_name_H-M   'P 1'
#
loop_
_entity.id
_entity.type
_entity.pdbx_description
1 polymer ?
#
loop_
_entity_poly.entity_id
_entity_poly.type
_entity_poly.pdbx_seq_one_letter_code
_entity_poly.pdbx_strand_id
1 'polypeptide(L)'
;MTGGHTRNTIPMRASRRCGARTRDGAACRSPAAHGKARCRMHGGTPGCGAPLGNRNARKHGLFTGEAIDERSQIDSLLDDALKLLRNLT
;
A
#
# COMPACT_ATOMS: atom_id res chain seq x y z
N MET A 1 38.74 9.92 -5.14
CA MET A 1 37.61 10.85 -5.38
C MET A 1 37.20 11.53 -4.08
N THR A 2 37.95 12.52 -3.63
CA THR A 2 37.65 13.28 -2.40
C THR A 2 37.51 14.75 -2.77
N GLY A 3 36.38 15.08 -3.40
CA GLY A 3 36.06 16.48 -3.68
C GLY A 3 35.70 17.19 -2.37
N GLY A 4 36.52 18.18 -1.98
CA GLY A 4 36.37 19.00 -0.77
C GLY A 4 35.20 19.98 -0.79
N HIS A 5 34.06 19.61 -1.39
CA HIS A 5 32.87 20.44 -1.38
C HIS A 5 32.06 20.20 -0.09
N THR A 6 31.77 21.28 0.64
CA THR A 6 30.91 21.24 1.82
C THR A 6 29.49 20.86 1.40
N ARG A 7 29.02 19.67 1.80
CA ARG A 7 27.65 19.24 1.48
C ARG A 7 26.66 19.84 2.47
N ASN A 8 25.64 20.53 1.96
CA ASN A 8 24.49 20.89 2.78
C ASN A 8 23.64 19.64 3.09
N THR A 9 23.89 19.01 4.24
CA THR A 9 23.17 17.80 4.67
C THR A 9 21.99 18.08 5.62
N ILE A 10 21.78 19.35 5.99
CA ILE A 10 20.74 19.74 6.96
C ILE A 10 19.34 19.25 6.51
N PRO A 11 18.89 19.48 5.25
CA PRO A 11 17.57 19.02 4.83
C PRO A 11 17.41 17.50 4.90
N MET A 12 18.47 16.75 4.55
CA MET A 12 18.45 15.29 4.63
C MET A 12 18.33 14.80 6.09
N ARG A 13 18.99 15.48 7.03
CA ARG A 13 18.95 15.12 8.45
C ARG A 13 17.61 15.47 9.09
N ALA A 14 17.06 16.64 8.77
CA ALA A 14 15.78 17.14 9.29
C ALA A 14 14.56 16.43 8.68
N SER A 15 14.69 15.85 7.49
CA SER A 15 13.62 15.08 6.85
C SER A 15 13.25 13.84 7.67
N ARG A 16 11.95 13.50 7.69
CA ARG A 16 11.45 12.23 8.24
C ARG A 16 12.15 11.05 7.57
N ARG A 17 12.39 9.97 8.32
CA ARG A 17 13.00 8.74 7.79
C ARG A 17 11.95 7.90 7.04
N CYS A 18 12.42 7.14 6.06
CA CYS A 18 11.59 6.21 5.31
C CYS A 18 11.01 5.11 6.22
N GLY A 19 9.69 4.94 6.23
CA GLY A 19 9.02 3.92 7.05
C GLY A 19 9.10 2.47 6.53
N ALA A 20 10.01 2.17 5.59
CA ALA A 20 10.15 0.83 5.02
C ALA A 20 11.24 0.04 5.76
N ARG A 21 11.16 -1.30 5.73
CA ARG A 21 12.23 -2.18 6.20
C ARG A 21 13.17 -2.51 5.04
N THR A 22 14.47 -2.54 5.31
CA THR A 22 15.49 -3.01 4.37
C THR A 22 15.40 -4.53 4.22
N ARG A 23 16.12 -5.09 3.25
CA ARG A 23 16.19 -6.54 3.04
C ARG A 23 16.69 -7.30 4.28
N ASP A 24 17.56 -6.68 5.07
CA ASP A 24 18.10 -7.23 6.31
C ASP A 24 17.17 -7.01 7.52
N GLY A 25 15.94 -6.54 7.30
CA GLY A 25 14.91 -6.36 8.34
C GLY A 25 15.01 -5.08 9.17
N ALA A 26 16.09 -4.30 9.02
CA ALA A 26 16.28 -3.02 9.71
C ALA A 26 15.41 -1.90 9.13
N ALA A 27 15.17 -0.84 9.90
CA ALA A 27 14.44 0.33 9.40
C ALA A 27 15.28 1.11 8.37
N CYS A 28 14.64 1.60 7.30
CA CYS A 28 15.31 2.38 6.28
C CYS A 28 15.72 3.76 6.82
N ARG A 29 17.03 4.05 6.79
CA ARG A 29 17.60 5.31 7.28
C ARG A 29 17.60 6.45 6.25
N SER A 30 17.18 6.18 5.01
CA SER A 30 17.10 7.22 3.98
C SER A 30 16.02 8.24 4.31
N PRO A 31 16.20 9.53 3.95
CA PRO A 31 15.14 10.52 4.07
C PRO A 31 13.95 10.13 3.19
N ALA A 32 12.73 10.32 3.70
CA ALA A 32 11.51 10.18 2.93
C ALA A 32 11.47 11.26 1.83
N ALA A 33 10.86 10.93 0.69
CA ALA A 33 10.65 11.92 -0.36
C ALA A 33 9.67 13.00 0.13
N HIS A 34 9.79 14.20 -0.42
CA HIS A 34 8.96 15.35 -0.03
C HIS A 34 7.46 14.99 -0.15
N GLY A 35 6.71 15.18 0.94
CA GLY A 35 5.28 14.86 1.00
C GLY A 35 4.94 13.36 0.97
N LYS A 36 5.90 12.46 1.14
CA LYS A 36 5.70 10.99 1.13
C LYS A 36 6.22 10.35 2.42
N ALA A 37 5.75 9.13 2.69
CA ALA A 37 6.19 8.32 3.83
C ALA A 37 7.46 7.47 3.54
N ARG A 38 7.84 7.32 2.27
CA ARG A 38 8.92 6.44 1.82
C ARG A 38 9.98 7.19 1.00
N CYS A 39 11.20 6.66 0.96
CA CYS A 39 12.29 7.22 0.17
C CYS A 39 12.21 6.78 -1.29
N ARG A 40 13.00 7.42 -2.17
CA ARG A 40 13.06 7.07 -3.60
C ARG A 40 13.29 5.59 -3.90
N MET A 41 14.05 4.89 -3.06
CA MET A 41 14.35 3.46 -3.22
C MET A 41 13.23 2.53 -2.76
N HIS A 42 12.28 3.03 -1.95
CA HIS A 42 11.18 2.25 -1.39
C HIS A 42 9.81 2.77 -1.85
N GLY A 43 9.72 3.29 -3.07
CA GLY A 43 8.46 3.78 -3.64
C GLY A 43 8.06 5.18 -3.16
N GLY A 44 9.04 6.07 -2.96
CA GLY A 44 8.79 7.48 -2.67
C GLY A 44 8.77 8.37 -3.92
N THR A 45 8.88 7.80 -5.11
CA THR A 45 8.89 8.57 -6.37
C THR A 45 7.47 8.72 -6.94
N PRO A 46 7.17 9.78 -7.68
CA PRO A 46 5.97 9.84 -8.51
C PRO A 46 5.86 8.62 -9.41
N GLY A 47 4.64 8.11 -9.62
CA GLY A 47 4.42 6.90 -10.44
C GLY A 47 4.87 5.59 -9.78
N CYS A 48 5.19 5.58 -8.48
CA CYS A 48 5.41 4.33 -7.75
C CYS A 48 4.08 3.58 -7.53
N GLY A 49 4.12 2.25 -7.64
CA GLY A 49 2.93 1.40 -7.50
C GLY A 49 2.33 1.00 -8.84
N ALA A 50 1.28 0.19 -8.79
CA ALA A 50 0.56 -0.22 -9.99
C ALA A 50 -0.24 0.97 -10.57
N PRO A 51 -0.25 1.15 -11.90
CA PRO A 51 -1.14 2.13 -12.53
C PRO A 51 -2.61 1.75 -12.28
N LEU A 52 -3.49 2.75 -12.39
CA LEU A 52 -4.93 2.52 -12.30
C LEU A 52 -5.36 1.50 -13.37
N GLY A 53 -6.18 0.52 -12.98
CA GLY A 53 -6.65 -0.53 -13.89
C GLY A 53 -5.64 -1.64 -14.18
N ASN A 54 -4.47 -1.66 -13.54
CA ASN A 54 -3.49 -2.75 -13.73
C ASN A 54 -4.10 -4.13 -13.42
N ARG A 55 -3.94 -5.07 -14.37
CA ARG A 55 -4.39 -6.46 -14.24
C ARG A 55 -3.26 -7.47 -14.03
N ASN A 56 -2.00 -7.05 -14.06
CA ASN A 56 -0.83 -7.94 -14.01
C ASN A 56 -0.73 -8.75 -12.70
N ALA A 57 -1.17 -8.17 -11.59
CA ALA A 57 -1.22 -8.86 -10.30
C ALA A 57 -2.47 -9.74 -10.13
N ARG A 58 -3.46 -9.64 -11.02
CA ARG A 58 -4.68 -10.46 -10.96
C ARG A 58 -4.34 -11.89 -11.35
N LYS A 59 -4.78 -12.85 -10.52
CA LYS A 59 -4.58 -14.29 -10.77
C LYS A 59 -5.88 -14.96 -11.17
N HIS A 60 -6.87 -14.97 -10.28
CA HIS A 60 -8.16 -15.66 -10.45
C HIS A 60 -9.38 -14.72 -10.30
N GLY A 61 -9.18 -13.41 -10.18
CA GLY A 61 -10.28 -12.44 -10.08
C GLY A 61 -11.00 -12.35 -8.72
N LEU A 62 -10.95 -13.36 -7.85
CA LEU A 62 -11.68 -13.36 -6.55
C LEU A 62 -11.50 -12.10 -5.66
N PHE A 63 -10.39 -11.37 -5.79
CA PHE A 63 -10.11 -10.15 -5.01
C PHE A 63 -10.36 -8.85 -5.80
N THR A 64 -11.05 -8.90 -6.94
CA THR A 64 -11.55 -7.69 -7.60
C THR A 64 -12.66 -7.06 -6.76
N GLY A 65 -12.87 -5.75 -6.92
CA GLY A 65 -14.00 -5.06 -6.30
C GLY A 65 -15.33 -5.73 -6.67
N GLU A 66 -15.55 -5.98 -7.96
CA GLU A 66 -16.73 -6.68 -8.48
C GLU A 66 -17.00 -8.02 -7.78
N ALA A 67 -15.98 -8.87 -7.62
CA ALA A 67 -16.16 -10.17 -6.98
C ALA A 67 -16.37 -10.06 -5.46
N ILE A 68 -15.81 -9.04 -4.81
CA ILE A 68 -16.06 -8.74 -3.39
C ILE A 68 -17.49 -8.23 -3.21
N ASP A 69 -17.95 -7.34 -4.09
CA ASP A 69 -19.29 -6.76 -4.05
C ASP A 69 -20.36 -7.84 -4.28
N GLU A 70 -20.15 -8.72 -5.27
CA GLU A 70 -21.04 -9.86 -5.53
C GLU A 70 -21.16 -10.78 -4.32
N ARG A 71 -20.04 -11.16 -3.69
CA ARG A 71 -20.08 -11.97 -2.46
C ARG A 71 -20.81 -11.26 -1.34
N SER A 72 -20.58 -9.96 -1.16
CA SER A 72 -21.25 -9.18 -0.12
C SER A 72 -22.78 -9.15 -0.31
N GLN A 73 -23.25 -9.08 -1.56
CA GLN A 73 -24.68 -9.17 -1.88
C GLN A 73 -25.25 -10.55 -1.60
N ILE A 74 -24.53 -11.61 -1.96
CA ILE A 74 -24.92 -12.99 -1.67
C ILE A 74 -25.00 -13.22 -0.16
N ASP A 75 -24.00 -12.78 0.59
CA ASP A 75 -23.95 -12.90 2.05
C ASP A 75 -25.14 -12.18 2.70
N SER A 76 -25.46 -10.96 2.24
CA SER A 76 -26.65 -10.23 2.72
C SER A 76 -27.96 -10.97 2.44
N LEU A 77 -28.09 -11.58 1.27
CA LEU A 77 -29.29 -12.35 0.90
C LEU A 77 -29.43 -13.60 1.77
N LEU A 78 -28.32 -14.32 2.00
CA LEU A 78 -28.29 -15.49 2.87
C LEU A 78 -28.64 -15.13 4.31
N ASP A 79 -28.11 -14.01 4.82
CA ASP A 79 -28.43 -13.51 6.15
C ASP A 79 -29.93 -13.22 6.30
N ASP A 80 -30.53 -12.56 5.32
CA ASP A 80 -31.97 -12.25 5.34
C ASP A 80 -32.84 -13.51 5.23
N ALA A 81 -32.45 -14.46 4.38
CA ALA A 81 -33.13 -15.76 4.30
C ALA A 81 -33.06 -16.53 5.62
N LEU A 82 -31.90 -16.55 6.28
CA LEU A 82 -31.72 -17.20 7.59
C LEU A 82 -32.52 -16.51 8.69
N LYS A 83 -32.60 -15.18 8.69
CA LYS A 83 -33.47 -14.43 9.62
C LYS A 83 -34.94 -14.77 9.41
N LEU A 84 -35.39 -14.85 8.16
CA LEU A 84 -36.76 -15.22 7.83
C LEU A 84 -37.09 -16.62 8.35
N LEU A 85 -36.24 -17.60 8.09
CA LEU A 85 -36.43 -18.99 8.55
C LEU A 85 -36.53 -19.06 10.08
N ARG A 86 -35.66 -18.35 10.80
CA ARG A 86 -35.70 -18.29 12.28
C ARG A 86 -36.97 -17.68 12.84
N ASN A 87 -37.61 -16.77 12.10
CA ASN A 87 -38.87 -16.14 12.54
C ASN A 87 -40.10 -17.04 12.28
N LEU A 88 -39.96 -18.10 11.48
CA LEU A 88 -41.04 -19.01 11.08
C LEU A 88 -41.05 -20.33 11.88
N THR A 89 -39.99 -20.62 12.63
CA THR A 89 -39.82 -21.79 13.50
C THR A 89 -39.80 -21.39 14.96
#